data_AF-A0A2V5SU51-F1
#
_entry.id   AF-A0A2V5SU51-F1
#
_cell.length_a   1.000
_cell.length_b   1.000
_cell.length_c   1.000
_cell.angle_alpha   90.00
_cell.angle_beta   90.00
_cell.angle_gamma   90.00
#
_symmetry.space_group_name_H-M   'P 1'
#
loop_
_entity.id
_entity.type
_entity.pdbx_description
1 polymer ?
#
loop_
_entity_poly.entity_id
_entity_poly.type
_entity_poly.pdbx_seq_one_letter_code
_entity_poly.pdbx_strand_id
1 'polypeptide(L)'
;MGAEAFKAARDFLFAHRTDYKTAHTEFRWPQLTHFNYALDWFDAELARGATASQPALKIIGDGAATVTFAELSERSNRIANGLHVLGVKRGERILLMLGNVVPLWET
;
A
#
# COMPACT_ATOMS: atom_id res chain seq x y z
N MET A 1 12.58 0.41 13.01
CA MET A 1 13.69 0.04 12.10
C MET A 1 13.23 -0.42 10.72
N GLY A 2 12.17 -1.23 10.56
CA GLY A 2 11.73 -1.69 9.22
C GLY A 2 11.17 -0.59 8.30
N ALA A 3 10.23 0.24 8.80
CA ALA A 3 9.60 1.30 8.00
C ALA A 3 10.58 2.36 7.50
N GLU A 4 11.55 2.78 8.33
CA GLU A 4 12.57 3.76 7.94
C GLU A 4 13.48 3.24 6.84
N ALA A 5 13.93 1.98 6.91
CA ALA A 5 14.75 1.36 5.88
C ALA A 5 13.97 1.23 4.55
N PHE A 6 12.69 0.85 4.63
CA PHE A 6 11.80 0.85 3.46
C PHE A 6 11.66 2.25 2.86
N LYS A 7 11.38 3.26 3.71
CA LYS A 7 11.25 4.66 3.30
C LYS A 7 12.51 5.16 2.60
N ALA A 8 13.68 4.92 3.17
CA ALA A 8 14.95 5.34 2.59
C ALA A 8 15.18 4.72 1.20
N ALA A 9 14.90 3.41 1.06
CA ALA A 9 15.02 2.72 -0.23
C ALA A 9 14.02 3.26 -1.28
N ARG A 10 12.78 3.56 -0.86
CA ARG A 10 11.75 4.17 -1.70
C ARG A 10 12.15 5.59 -2.12
N ASP A 11 12.56 6.42 -1.17
CA ASP A 11 12.90 7.82 -1.38
C ASP A 11 14.13 7.95 -2.29
N PHE A 12 15.09 7.02 -2.21
CA PHE A 12 16.19 6.89 -3.16
C PHE A 12 15.67 6.72 -4.60
N LEU A 13 14.74 5.79 -4.84
CA LEU A 13 14.17 5.59 -6.18
C LEU A 13 13.40 6.82 -6.67
N PHE A 14 12.69 7.52 -5.79
CA PHE A 14 12.02 8.77 -6.16
C PHE A 14 13.00 9.89 -6.51
N ALA A 15 14.10 10.03 -5.77
CA ALA A 15 15.14 11.01 -6.04
C ALA A 15 15.81 10.77 -7.40
N HIS A 16 16.01 9.50 -7.78
CA HIS A 16 16.67 9.12 -9.04
C HIS A 16 15.68 8.69 -10.15
N ARG A 17 14.39 9.04 -10.04
CA ARG A 17 13.33 8.57 -10.96
C ARG A 17 13.56 8.87 -12.45
N THR A 18 14.41 9.85 -12.78
CA THR A 18 14.81 10.21 -14.15
C THR A 18 16.22 9.78 -14.53
N ASP A 19 16.99 9.22 -13.57
CA ASP A 19 18.34 8.69 -13.78
C ASP A 19 18.32 7.17 -13.55
N TYR A 20 17.90 6.46 -14.60
CA TYR A 20 17.78 5.01 -14.57
C TYR A 20 19.10 4.31 -14.24
N LYS A 21 20.22 4.83 -14.75
CA LYS A 21 21.54 4.21 -14.54
C LYS A 21 21.86 4.19 -13.06
N THR A 22 21.78 5.34 -12.40
CA THR A 22 22.05 5.46 -10.96
C THR A 22 21.04 4.67 -10.14
N ALA A 23 19.74 4.81 -10.45
CA ALA A 23 18.69 4.05 -9.77
C ALA A 23 18.95 2.54 -9.83
N HIS A 24 19.41 2.00 -10.96
CA HIS A 24 19.69 0.58 -11.11
C HIS A 24 21.00 0.15 -10.43
N THR A 25 22.08 0.92 -10.57
CA THR A 25 23.40 0.50 -10.06
C THR A 25 23.54 0.67 -8.55
N GLU A 26 22.94 1.72 -8.00
CA GLU A 26 23.15 2.11 -6.60
C GLU A 26 22.02 1.68 -5.67
N PHE A 27 20.85 1.32 -6.19
CA PHE A 27 19.76 0.81 -5.36
C PHE A 27 20.19 -0.43 -4.57
N ARG A 28 19.81 -0.46 -3.30
CA ARG A 28 19.99 -1.62 -2.43
C ARG A 28 18.65 -1.94 -1.79
N TRP A 29 18.28 -3.22 -1.84
CA TRP A 29 17.10 -3.70 -1.13
C TRP A 29 17.27 -3.47 0.37
N PRO A 30 16.26 -2.91 1.06
CA PRO A 30 16.34 -2.67 2.49
C PRO A 30 16.39 -4.00 3.24
N GLN A 31 17.21 -4.06 4.28
CA GLN A 31 17.28 -5.21 5.18
C GLN A 31 16.16 -5.10 6.22
N LEU A 32 15.12 -5.93 6.06
CA LEU A 32 13.91 -5.89 6.88
C LEU A 32 13.78 -7.19 7.68
N THR A 33 13.80 -7.10 9.01
CA THR A 33 13.56 -8.26 9.89
C THR A 33 12.08 -8.54 10.08
N HIS A 34 11.29 -7.48 10.27
CA HIS A 34 9.83 -7.51 10.31
C HIS A 34 9.31 -6.29 9.56
N PHE A 35 8.43 -6.53 8.59
CA PHE A 35 7.78 -5.48 7.82
C PHE A 35 6.48 -5.99 7.20
N ASN A 36 5.43 -5.19 7.29
CA ASN A 36 4.17 -5.35 6.60
C ASN A 36 3.84 -4.02 5.89
N TYR A 37 3.78 -4.04 4.56
CA TYR A 37 3.53 -2.83 3.77
C TYR A 37 2.22 -2.12 4.14
N ALA A 38 1.15 -2.87 4.41
CA ALA A 38 -0.15 -2.29 4.77
C ALA A 38 -0.06 -1.59 6.13
N LEU A 39 0.54 -2.25 7.14
CA LEU A 39 0.55 -1.71 8.51
C LEU A 39 1.67 -0.67 8.73
N ASP A 40 2.90 -1.01 8.35
CA ASP A 40 4.09 -0.22 8.70
C ASP A 40 4.34 0.95 7.75
N TRP A 41 3.72 0.95 6.57
CA TRP A 41 3.89 2.03 5.59
C TRP A 41 2.56 2.69 5.24
N PHE A 42 1.59 1.94 4.73
CA PHE A 42 0.33 2.53 4.28
C PHE A 42 -0.45 3.13 5.45
N ASP A 43 -0.76 2.34 6.48
CA ASP A 43 -1.55 2.76 7.64
C ASP A 43 -0.78 3.70 8.58
N ALA A 44 0.53 3.49 8.73
CA ALA A 44 1.35 4.30 9.63
C ALA A 44 1.76 5.66 9.04
N GLU A 45 2.10 5.71 7.75
CA GLU A 45 2.68 6.92 7.13
C GLU A 45 1.70 7.63 6.19
N LEU A 46 0.93 6.89 5.37
CA LEU A 46 0.08 7.50 4.34
C LEU A 46 -1.33 7.82 4.84
N ALA A 47 -1.93 6.91 5.60
CA ALA A 47 -3.29 7.04 6.14
C ALA A 47 -3.38 7.91 7.41
N ARG A 48 -2.28 8.57 7.81
CA ARG A 48 -2.21 9.46 8.97
C ARG A 48 -1.74 10.86 8.59
N GLY A 49 -1.87 11.80 9.52
CA GLY A 49 -1.40 13.17 9.36
C GLY A 49 -1.99 13.90 8.15
N ALA A 50 -1.19 14.74 7.51
CA ALA A 50 -1.63 15.58 6.40
C ALA A 50 -1.90 14.81 5.08
N THR A 51 -1.37 13.58 4.95
CA THR A 51 -1.61 12.72 3.77
C THR A 51 -2.92 11.94 3.89
N ALA A 52 -3.44 11.74 5.10
CA ALA A 52 -4.64 10.96 5.36
C ALA A 52 -5.85 11.36 4.50
N SER A 53 -6.07 12.67 4.33
CA SER A 53 -7.19 13.23 3.58
C SER A 53 -6.90 13.43 2.09
N GLN A 54 -5.69 13.08 1.63
CA GLN A 54 -5.35 13.17 0.20
C GLN A 54 -5.94 12.00 -0.58
N PRO A 55 -6.33 12.19 -1.85
CA PRO A 55 -6.76 11.10 -2.71
C PRO A 55 -5.70 10.01 -2.84
N ALA A 56 -6.03 8.79 -2.45
CA ALA A 56 -5.19 7.59 -2.62
C ALA A 56 -5.55 6.83 -3.91
N LEU A 57 -6.85 6.77 -4.22
CA LEU A 57 -7.38 6.09 -5.39
C LEU A 57 -8.36 7.00 -6.11
N LYS A 58 -8.23 7.07 -7.44
CA LYS A 58 -9.19 7.72 -8.32
C LYS A 58 -9.53 6.80 -9.49
N ILE A 59 -10.76 6.32 -9.53
CA ILE A 59 -11.32 5.55 -10.65
C ILE A 59 -12.04 6.51 -11.58
N ILE A 60 -11.81 6.36 -12.88
CA ILE A 60 -12.41 7.18 -13.94
C ILE A 60 -13.29 6.29 -14.83
N GLY A 61 -14.38 6.86 -15.37
CA GLY A 61 -15.35 6.16 -16.22
C GLY A 61 -16.56 5.67 -15.43
N ASP A 62 -17.16 4.58 -15.87
CA ASP A 62 -18.30 3.97 -15.17
C ASP A 62 -17.85 3.43 -13.82
N GLY A 63 -18.57 3.80 -12.75
CA GLY A 63 -18.14 3.52 -11.38
C GLY A 63 -17.02 4.43 -10.87
N ALA A 64 -16.91 5.65 -11.43
CA ALA A 64 -15.98 6.67 -10.96
C ALA A 64 -16.08 6.88 -9.43
N ALA A 65 -14.93 6.92 -8.80
CA ALA A 65 -14.82 7.06 -7.35
C ALA A 65 -13.50 7.76 -7.00
N THR A 66 -13.49 8.45 -5.87
CA THR A 66 -12.26 8.95 -5.25
C THR A 66 -12.29 8.56 -3.79
N VAL A 67 -11.21 7.95 -3.31
CA VAL A 67 -11.07 7.47 -1.94
C VAL A 67 -9.75 7.99 -1.39
N THR A 68 -9.79 8.54 -0.18
CA THR A 68 -8.62 9.05 0.54
C THR A 68 -7.77 7.92 1.13
N PHE A 69 -6.54 8.23 1.55
CA PHE A 69 -5.68 7.23 2.22
C PHE A 69 -6.33 6.69 3.50
N ALA A 70 -6.95 7.56 4.31
CA ALA A 70 -7.63 7.15 5.54
C ALA A 70 -8.81 6.20 5.27
N GLU A 71 -9.67 6.54 4.31
CA GLU A 71 -10.83 5.72 3.97
C GLU A 71 -10.42 4.36 3.38
N LEU A 72 -9.37 4.33 2.55
CA LEU A 72 -8.89 3.09 1.95
C LEU A 72 -8.28 2.16 3.00
N SER A 73 -7.50 2.71 3.95
CA SER A 73 -6.96 1.97 5.09
C SER A 73 -8.08 1.40 5.98
N GLU A 74 -9.09 2.20 6.31
CA GLU A 74 -10.21 1.78 7.15
C GLU A 74 -11.02 0.63 6.52
N ARG A 75 -11.30 0.76 5.22
CA ARG A 75 -12.05 -0.25 4.44
C ARG A 75 -11.26 -1.54 4.25
N SER A 76 -9.97 -1.42 3.96
CA SER A 76 -9.10 -2.59 3.84
C SER A 76 -8.98 -3.36 5.14
N ASN A 77 -8.84 -2.65 6.26
CA ASN A 77 -8.83 -3.26 7.59
C ASN A 77 -10.15 -4.01 7.91
N ARG A 78 -11.31 -3.55 7.43
CA ARG A 78 -12.57 -4.31 7.57
C ARG A 78 -12.52 -5.64 6.82
N ILE A 79 -12.00 -5.65 5.59
CA ILE A 79 -11.88 -6.86 4.78
C ILE A 79 -10.87 -7.83 5.41
N ALA A 80 -9.70 -7.34 5.82
CA ALA A 80 -8.68 -8.15 6.48
C ALA A 80 -9.22 -8.86 7.74
N ASN A 81 -9.95 -8.14 8.58
CA ASN A 81 -10.59 -8.72 9.76
C ASN A 81 -11.71 -9.71 9.39
N GLY A 82 -12.49 -9.42 8.35
CA GLY A 82 -13.51 -10.35 7.83
C GLY A 82 -12.90 -11.66 7.34
N LEU A 83 -11.81 -11.60 6.57
CA LEU A 83 -11.07 -12.77 6.10
C LEU A 83 -10.49 -13.57 7.27
N HIS A 84 -9.97 -12.89 8.29
CA HIS A 84 -9.49 -13.54 9.51
C HIS A 84 -10.62 -14.33 10.21
N VAL A 85 -11.81 -13.74 10.34
CA VAL A 85 -13.00 -14.41 10.91
C VAL A 85 -13.44 -15.61 10.07
N LEU A 86 -13.31 -15.53 8.74
CA LEU A 86 -13.58 -16.64 7.82
C LEU A 86 -12.51 -17.75 7.87
N GLY A 87 -11.48 -17.59 8.70
CA GLY A 87 -10.46 -18.59 8.94
C GLY A 87 -9.24 -18.49 8.04
N VAL A 88 -9.10 -17.41 7.26
CA VAL A 88 -7.92 -17.19 6.41
C VAL A 88 -6.67 -17.02 7.28
N LYS A 89 -5.60 -17.71 6.88
CA LYS A 89 -4.32 -17.73 7.60
C LYS A 89 -3.18 -17.16 6.77
N ARG A 90 -2.12 -16.75 7.47
CA ARG A 90 -0.87 -16.32 6.85
C ARG A 90 -0.33 -17.42 5.93
N GLY A 91 -0.04 -17.06 4.68
CA GLY A 91 0.49 -17.97 3.66
C GLY A 91 -0.59 -18.61 2.77
N GLU A 92 -1.86 -18.42 3.09
CA GLU A 92 -2.96 -18.84 2.21
C GLU A 92 -3.12 -17.88 1.03
N ARG A 93 -3.71 -18.39 -0.05
CA ARG A 93 -3.88 -17.67 -1.32
C ARG A 93 -5.35 -17.34 -1.49
N ILE A 94 -5.64 -16.09 -1.84
CA ILE A 94 -6.99 -15.60 -2.13
C ILE A 94 -7.05 -15.30 -3.64
N LEU A 95 -8.09 -15.80 -4.30
CA LEU A 95 -8.40 -15.42 -5.68
C LEU A 95 -9.34 -14.22 -5.66
N LEU A 96 -8.94 -13.14 -6.33
CA LEU A 96 -9.78 -11.95 -6.52
C LEU A 96 -10.31 -11.93 -7.95
N MET A 97 -11.64 -11.85 -8.10
CA MET A 97 -12.33 -11.74 -9.38
C MET A 97 -13.26 -10.53 -9.35
N LEU A 98 -12.67 -9.34 -9.46
CA LEU A 98 -13.36 -8.06 -9.43
C LEU A 98 -13.00 -7.25 -10.67
N GLY A 99 -13.94 -6.43 -11.15
CA GLY A 99 -13.66 -5.43 -12.19
C GLY A 99 -12.79 -4.29 -11.66
N ASN A 100 -12.60 -3.24 -12.46
CA ASN A 100 -11.91 -2.02 -12.02
C ASN A 100 -12.82 -1.17 -11.10
N VAL A 101 -13.06 -1.66 -9.90
CA VAL A 101 -13.92 -1.05 -8.88
C VAL A 101 -13.15 -0.86 -7.58
N VAL A 102 -13.59 0.04 -6.70
CA VAL A 102 -12.90 0.35 -5.44
C VAL A 102 -12.59 -0.90 -4.59
N PRO A 103 -13.51 -1.88 -4.43
CA PRO A 103 -13.22 -3.08 -3.63
C PRO A 103 -11.97 -3.87 -4.06
N LEU A 104 -11.54 -3.80 -5.32
CA LEU A 104 -10.30 -4.44 -5.78
C LEU A 104 -9.06 -3.88 -5.07
N TRP A 105 -9.12 -2.63 -4.62
CA TRP A 105 -8.03 -1.91 -3.97
C TRP A 105 -8.15 -1.91 -2.44
N GLU A 106 -9.25 -2.45 -1.90
CA GLU A 106 -9.48 -2.62 -0.46
C GLU A 106 -9.04 -4.01 0.02
N THR A 107 -8.91 -5.01 -0.86
CA THR A 107 -8.63 -6.43 -0.53
C THR A 107 -7.16 -6.78 -0.41
#